data_AF-A0A7C3DP43-F1
#
_entry.id   AF-A0A7C3DP43-F1
#
_cell.length_a   1.000
_cell.length_b   1.000
_cell.length_c   1.000
_cell.angle_alpha   90.00
_cell.angle_beta   90.00
_cell.angle_gamma   90.00
#
_symmetry.space_group_name_H-M   'P 1'
#
loop_
_entity.id
_entity.type
_entity.pdbx_description
1 polymer ?
#
loop_
_entity_poly.entity_id
_entity_poly.type
_entity_poly.pdbx_seq_one_letter_code
_entity_poly.pdbx_strand_id
1 'polypeptide(L)'
;MRLILLASILVGLAAGRTRAADDTAAPPDYFIVVTGGELLEGAYPDGHTHFLTRTLRPLGLRCAGSLTVDDHHAEMLAALRFATNRASLVLVTGGLGPTPNDITRETLSEFTGIPLRESETAVAELERRFRQPRDQLRANLRRQCLVPARGGFFRNPAGTAVGLVFEPGAATVIALPGPPRELQAMVRDELVPWLQRHFRARPPGASLTLRFVGVGQSQIDQTLKDKVALPPDVIVTSLFEGSRVDFTFHLPGNGAADAERLRQLEAAVRRELGEFIYAADGRSLEAVVLAELRARGVRLALAEVASGGSLAAALNGPAEADVVIAGAFAAPNDSRLAELIQANVGPADAPGEARAKTLAQAAAAHARAGWAVAVGEGGRDPGDAPVWVAVKAGDRLETRRLTLRDRSDASRAGLVTQVLDQMRRLLRQP
;
A
#
# COMPACT_ATOMS: atom_id res chain seq x y z
N MET A 1 -48.81 -22.35 -52.56
CA MET A 1 -48.66 -21.76 -53.91
C MET A 1 -48.11 -20.35 -53.71
N ARG A 2 -47.04 -20.00 -54.42
CA ARG A 2 -46.18 -18.82 -54.25
C ARG A 2 -46.93 -17.50 -54.14
N LEU A 3 -46.41 -16.54 -53.37
CA LEU A 3 -46.28 -15.15 -53.80
C LEU A 3 -45.10 -14.44 -53.08
N ILE A 4 -44.37 -13.65 -53.86
CA ILE A 4 -43.16 -12.88 -53.57
C ILE A 4 -43.56 -11.41 -53.35
N LEU A 5 -42.90 -10.68 -52.43
CA LEU A 5 -42.53 -9.24 -52.54
C LEU A 5 -41.68 -8.83 -51.31
N LEU A 6 -40.35 -8.71 -51.42
CA LEU A 6 -39.51 -7.52 -51.75
C LEU A 6 -39.38 -6.43 -50.66
N ALA A 7 -38.12 -6.34 -50.17
CA ALA A 7 -37.31 -5.15 -49.88
C ALA A 7 -37.68 -4.16 -48.75
N SER A 8 -36.77 -4.00 -47.78
CA SER A 8 -36.00 -2.75 -47.59
C SER A 8 -34.80 -2.96 -46.66
N ILE A 9 -33.62 -2.72 -47.22
CA ILE A 9 -32.31 -2.65 -46.58
C ILE A 9 -32.22 -1.29 -45.86
N LEU A 10 -31.92 -1.28 -44.56
CA LEU A 10 -31.39 -0.09 -43.89
C LEU A 10 -30.04 -0.43 -43.26
N VAL A 11 -28.99 -0.12 -44.02
CA VAL A 11 -27.63 0.03 -43.52
C VAL A 11 -27.59 1.31 -42.69
N GLY A 12 -27.55 1.17 -41.37
CA GLY A 12 -27.22 2.27 -40.46
C GLY A 12 -25.70 2.32 -40.28
N LEU A 13 -25.00 3.13 -41.09
CA LEU A 13 -23.65 3.60 -40.76
C LEU A 13 -23.76 4.47 -39.51
N ALA A 14 -23.46 3.92 -38.33
CA ALA A 14 -23.15 4.72 -37.15
C ALA A 14 -21.74 5.30 -37.35
N ALA A 15 -21.68 6.50 -37.93
CA ALA A 15 -20.47 7.30 -38.00
C ALA A 15 -19.87 7.46 -36.59
N GLY A 16 -18.56 7.21 -36.49
CA GLY A 16 -17.80 7.31 -35.26
C GLY A 16 -17.98 8.68 -34.61
N ARG A 17 -18.60 8.69 -33.43
CA ARG A 17 -18.54 9.83 -32.53
C ARG A 17 -17.20 9.77 -31.82
N THR A 18 -16.24 10.56 -32.30
CA THR A 18 -15.16 11.05 -31.44
C THR A 18 -15.81 11.83 -30.30
N ARG A 19 -15.72 11.28 -29.09
CA ARG A 19 -16.22 11.92 -27.87
C ARG A 19 -15.42 13.20 -27.66
N ALA A 20 -16.00 14.36 -27.99
CA ALA A 20 -15.50 15.63 -27.47
C ALA A 20 -15.68 15.56 -25.95
N ALA A 21 -14.56 15.57 -25.22
CA ALA A 21 -14.53 15.40 -23.78
C ALA A 21 -15.14 16.63 -23.10
N ASP A 22 -16.26 16.42 -22.42
CA ASP A 22 -16.90 17.39 -21.55
C ASP A 22 -15.94 17.71 -20.39
N ASP A 23 -15.71 19.00 -20.11
CA ASP A 23 -14.65 19.49 -19.21
C ASP A 23 -14.91 19.13 -17.73
N THR A 24 -16.06 18.54 -17.43
CA THR A 24 -16.57 18.21 -16.09
C THR A 24 -16.73 16.71 -15.83
N ALA A 25 -16.41 15.82 -16.77
CA ALA A 25 -16.63 14.38 -16.59
C ALA A 25 -15.57 13.75 -15.66
N ALA A 26 -16.03 13.10 -14.58
CA ALA A 26 -15.19 12.32 -13.70
C ALA A 26 -14.46 11.20 -14.48
N PRO A 27 -13.22 10.82 -14.07
CA PRO A 27 -12.51 9.72 -14.71
C PRO A 27 -13.32 8.41 -14.59
N PRO A 28 -13.21 7.50 -15.56
CA PRO A 28 -14.02 6.28 -15.56
C PRO A 28 -13.66 5.39 -14.39
N ASP A 29 -14.66 4.69 -13.85
CA ASP A 29 -14.40 3.55 -12.98
C ASP A 29 -13.64 2.47 -13.76
N TYR A 30 -12.79 1.72 -13.05
CA TYR A 30 -12.03 0.63 -13.63
C TYR A 30 -12.30 -0.70 -12.92
N PHE A 31 -12.11 -1.81 -13.62
CA PHE A 31 -12.22 -3.16 -13.08
C PHE A 31 -10.88 -3.90 -13.24
N ILE A 32 -10.50 -4.71 -12.26
CA ILE A 32 -9.24 -5.48 -12.32
C ILE A 32 -9.55 -6.95 -12.61
N VAL A 33 -8.81 -7.57 -13.52
CA VAL A 33 -8.78 -9.02 -13.71
C VAL A 33 -7.34 -9.48 -13.50
N VAL A 34 -7.11 -10.30 -12.49
CA VAL A 34 -5.81 -10.91 -12.20
C VAL A 34 -5.85 -12.34 -12.71
N THR A 35 -4.87 -12.74 -13.51
CA THR A 35 -4.72 -14.12 -13.99
C THR A 35 -3.43 -14.71 -13.43
N GLY A 36 -3.53 -15.95 -12.93
CA GLY A 36 -2.42 -16.68 -12.33
C GLY A 36 -2.93 -17.81 -11.44
N GLY A 37 -2.76 -19.05 -11.86
CA GLY A 37 -3.21 -20.22 -11.10
C GLY A 37 -2.61 -20.28 -9.68
N GLU A 38 -1.38 -19.80 -9.51
CA GLU A 38 -0.68 -19.79 -8.23
C GLU A 38 -1.34 -18.89 -7.16
N LEU A 39 -2.09 -17.87 -7.60
CA LEU A 39 -2.88 -17.03 -6.71
C LEU A 39 -4.11 -17.77 -6.17
N LEU A 40 -4.72 -18.62 -7.01
CA LEU A 40 -5.87 -19.45 -6.63
C LEU A 40 -5.44 -20.65 -5.77
N GLU A 41 -4.23 -21.15 -5.96
CA GLU A 41 -3.59 -22.16 -5.10
C GLU A 41 -3.16 -21.60 -3.74
N GLY A 42 -3.14 -20.27 -3.58
CA GLY A 42 -2.71 -19.60 -2.35
C GLY A 42 -1.20 -19.63 -2.13
N ALA A 43 -0.40 -19.77 -3.19
CA ALA A 43 1.07 -19.77 -3.09
C ALA A 43 1.59 -18.43 -2.54
N TYR A 44 0.93 -17.33 -2.89
CA TYR A 44 1.13 -16.01 -2.32
C TYR A 44 -0.15 -15.15 -2.49
N PRO A 45 -0.38 -14.15 -1.62
CA PRO A 45 -1.54 -13.28 -1.73
C PRO A 45 -1.49 -12.39 -2.99
N ASP A 46 -2.66 -12.02 -3.51
CA ASP A 46 -2.79 -11.05 -4.60
C ASP A 46 -2.29 -9.65 -4.17
N GLY A 47 -1.03 -9.38 -4.48
CA GLY A 47 -0.43 -8.06 -4.34
C GLY A 47 -0.72 -7.11 -5.51
N HIS A 48 -1.26 -7.61 -6.63
CA HIS A 48 -1.49 -6.83 -7.85
C HIS A 48 -2.67 -5.89 -7.65
N THR A 49 -3.81 -6.42 -7.16
CA THR A 49 -5.00 -5.63 -6.85
C THR A 49 -4.69 -4.56 -5.81
N HIS A 50 -3.97 -4.93 -4.74
CA HIS A 50 -3.55 -3.98 -3.70
C HIS A 50 -2.70 -2.85 -4.28
N PHE A 51 -1.69 -3.18 -5.08
CA PHE A 51 -0.80 -2.18 -5.68
C PHE A 51 -1.55 -1.25 -6.66
N LEU A 52 -2.37 -1.79 -7.56
CA LEU A 52 -3.12 -1.00 -8.53
C LEU A 52 -4.11 -0.06 -7.84
N THR A 53 -4.88 -0.56 -6.88
CA THR A 53 -5.86 0.27 -6.15
C THR A 53 -5.19 1.37 -5.34
N ARG A 54 -4.10 1.06 -4.63
CA ARG A 54 -3.31 2.05 -3.89
C ARG A 54 -2.68 3.11 -4.80
N THR A 55 -2.30 2.75 -6.03
CA THR A 55 -1.63 3.67 -6.96
C THR A 55 -2.62 4.54 -7.73
N LEU A 56 -3.78 4.00 -8.11
CA LEU A 56 -4.76 4.70 -8.96
C LEU A 56 -5.78 5.50 -8.15
N ARG A 57 -6.07 5.10 -6.90
CA ARG A 57 -7.02 5.83 -6.04
C ARG A 57 -6.61 7.30 -5.81
N PRO A 58 -5.32 7.61 -5.54
CA PRO A 58 -4.86 8.99 -5.45
C PRO A 58 -4.90 9.75 -6.76
N LEU A 59 -5.36 9.17 -7.89
CA LEU A 59 -5.56 9.85 -9.18
C LEU A 59 -7.06 10.03 -9.50
N GLY A 60 -7.93 9.91 -8.48
CA GLY A 60 -9.37 10.07 -8.62
C GLY A 60 -10.07 8.87 -9.28
N LEU A 61 -9.34 7.82 -9.64
CA LEU A 61 -9.90 6.60 -10.23
C LEU A 61 -10.49 5.71 -9.14
N ARG A 62 -11.68 5.16 -9.38
CA ARG A 62 -12.36 4.24 -8.47
C ARG A 62 -12.38 2.84 -9.07
N CYS A 63 -11.95 1.87 -8.27
CA CYS A 63 -12.07 0.46 -8.60
C CYS A 63 -13.52 0.02 -8.40
N ALA A 64 -14.19 -0.43 -9.45
CA ALA A 64 -15.53 -1.00 -9.40
C ALA A 64 -15.53 -2.43 -8.82
N GLY A 65 -14.39 -3.13 -8.91
CA GLY A 65 -14.20 -4.48 -8.39
C GLY A 65 -12.96 -5.14 -9.00
N SER A 66 -12.64 -6.32 -8.48
CA SER A 66 -11.59 -7.18 -9.01
C SER A 66 -12.06 -8.63 -9.11
N LEU A 67 -11.46 -9.40 -10.02
CA LEU A 67 -11.59 -10.85 -10.11
C LEU A 67 -10.19 -11.46 -10.23
N THR A 68 -9.96 -12.59 -9.56
CA THR A 68 -8.80 -13.46 -9.78
C THR A 68 -9.30 -14.72 -10.48
N VAL A 69 -8.69 -15.06 -11.61
CA VAL A 69 -9.06 -16.23 -12.41
C VAL A 69 -7.84 -17.05 -12.78
N ASP A 70 -8.10 -18.31 -13.14
CA ASP A 70 -7.07 -19.24 -13.61
C ASP A 70 -6.62 -18.89 -15.03
N ASP A 71 -5.46 -19.40 -15.45
CA ASP A 71 -4.88 -19.21 -16.79
C ASP A 71 -5.56 -20.09 -17.85
N HIS A 72 -6.88 -20.30 -17.71
CA HIS A 72 -7.72 -21.03 -18.63
C HIS A 72 -8.51 -20.06 -19.51
N HIS A 73 -8.45 -20.29 -20.82
CA HIS A 73 -9.04 -19.42 -21.83
C HIS A 73 -10.54 -19.10 -21.60
N ALA A 74 -11.34 -20.12 -21.27
CA ALA A 74 -12.77 -19.94 -21.01
C ALA A 74 -13.05 -19.05 -19.79
N GLU A 75 -12.27 -19.20 -18.72
CA GLU A 75 -12.38 -18.42 -17.48
C GLU A 75 -11.97 -16.97 -17.72
N MET A 76 -10.87 -16.74 -18.43
CA MET A 76 -10.46 -15.40 -18.82
C MET A 76 -11.52 -14.68 -19.66
N LEU A 77 -12.10 -15.35 -20.66
CA LEU A 77 -13.18 -14.77 -21.47
C LEU A 77 -14.43 -14.43 -20.63
N ALA A 78 -14.79 -15.29 -19.67
CA ALA A 78 -15.90 -15.02 -18.76
C ALA A 78 -15.62 -13.81 -17.86
N ALA A 79 -14.41 -13.71 -17.30
CA ALA A 79 -13.97 -12.59 -16.49
C ALA A 79 -13.97 -11.27 -17.28
N LEU A 80 -13.47 -11.29 -18.51
CA LEU A 80 -13.44 -10.12 -19.39
C LEU A 80 -14.86 -9.62 -19.73
N ARG A 81 -15.79 -10.53 -20.05
CA ARG A 81 -17.21 -10.19 -20.25
C ARG A 81 -17.82 -9.56 -19.00
N PHE A 82 -17.56 -10.12 -17.83
CA PHE A 82 -18.07 -9.56 -16.58
C PHE A 82 -17.49 -8.17 -16.31
N ALA A 83 -16.16 -8.03 -16.41
CA ALA A 83 -15.44 -6.78 -16.12
C ALA A 83 -15.86 -5.64 -17.04
N THR A 84 -15.96 -5.89 -18.36
CA THR A 84 -16.35 -4.87 -19.35
C THR A 84 -17.82 -4.43 -19.24
N ASN A 85 -18.69 -5.27 -18.65
CA ASN A 85 -20.05 -4.88 -18.29
C ASN A 85 -20.11 -3.99 -17.04
N ARG A 86 -19.06 -3.98 -16.21
CA ARG A 86 -19.00 -3.22 -14.95
C ARG A 86 -18.22 -1.92 -15.05
N ALA A 87 -17.27 -1.83 -15.97
CA ALA A 87 -16.39 -0.68 -16.11
C ALA A 87 -15.99 -0.44 -17.58
N SER A 88 -15.75 0.83 -17.92
CA SER A 88 -15.26 1.23 -19.26
C SER A 88 -13.74 1.17 -19.39
N LEU A 89 -13.03 0.88 -18.29
CA LEU A 89 -11.60 0.58 -18.24
C LEU A 89 -11.41 -0.76 -17.52
N VAL A 90 -10.77 -1.73 -18.17
CA VAL A 90 -10.43 -3.02 -17.58
C VAL A 90 -8.92 -3.17 -17.56
N LEU A 91 -8.35 -3.42 -16.38
CA LEU A 91 -6.94 -3.71 -16.18
C LEU A 91 -6.76 -5.20 -15.96
N VAL A 92 -6.03 -5.87 -16.84
CA VAL A 92 -5.67 -7.28 -16.73
C VAL A 92 -4.21 -7.37 -16.28
N THR A 93 -3.88 -8.23 -15.33
CA THR A 93 -2.49 -8.45 -14.91
C THR A 93 -2.15 -9.93 -14.91
N GLY A 94 -0.97 -10.29 -15.41
CA GLY A 94 -0.52 -11.68 -15.49
C GLY A 94 -0.60 -12.24 -16.91
N GLY A 95 -0.06 -13.45 -17.12
CA GLY A 95 -0.19 -14.22 -18.36
C GLY A 95 0.39 -13.56 -19.64
N LEU A 96 1.33 -12.62 -19.50
CA LEU A 96 2.02 -11.94 -20.61
C LEU A 96 3.43 -12.48 -20.91
N GLY A 97 3.90 -13.46 -20.14
CA GLY A 97 5.22 -14.04 -20.30
C GLY A 97 5.41 -14.85 -21.60
N PRO A 98 6.55 -15.55 -21.73
CA PRO A 98 6.90 -16.28 -22.94
C PRO A 98 6.41 -17.74 -22.93
N THR A 99 5.74 -18.21 -21.88
CA THR A 99 5.38 -19.63 -21.72
C THR A 99 4.09 -19.98 -22.47
N PRO A 100 3.79 -21.27 -22.70
CA PRO A 100 2.52 -21.69 -23.28
C PRO A 100 1.30 -21.32 -22.41
N ASN A 101 1.48 -21.25 -21.08
CA ASN A 101 0.41 -20.89 -20.14
C ASN A 101 0.12 -19.38 -20.14
N ASP A 102 1.02 -18.56 -20.68
CA ASP A 102 0.82 -17.12 -20.85
C ASP A 102 -0.12 -16.84 -22.03
N ILE A 103 -1.43 -16.97 -21.81
CA ILE A 103 -2.47 -16.86 -22.87
C ILE A 103 -3.14 -15.48 -22.95
N THR A 104 -2.76 -14.52 -22.10
CA THR A 104 -3.49 -13.24 -21.97
C THR A 104 -3.53 -12.45 -23.27
N ARG A 105 -2.43 -12.45 -24.03
CA ARG A 105 -2.32 -11.75 -25.32
C ARG A 105 -3.38 -12.20 -26.32
N GLU A 106 -3.42 -13.51 -26.55
CA GLU A 106 -4.25 -14.14 -27.56
C GLU A 106 -5.72 -14.08 -27.15
N THR A 107 -6.03 -14.35 -25.88
CA THR A 107 -7.38 -14.23 -25.33
C THR A 107 -7.93 -12.80 -25.49
N LEU A 108 -7.11 -11.77 -25.23
CA LEU A 108 -7.54 -10.38 -25.42
C LEU A 108 -7.73 -10.02 -26.88
N SER A 109 -6.88 -10.54 -27.77
CA SER A 109 -7.04 -10.35 -29.22
C SER A 109 -8.36 -10.93 -29.72
N GLU A 110 -8.69 -12.15 -29.31
CA GLU A 110 -9.95 -12.81 -29.63
C GLU A 110 -11.14 -12.05 -29.03
N PHE A 111 -11.10 -11.75 -27.73
CA PHE A 111 -12.18 -11.09 -27.01
C PHE A 111 -12.53 -9.72 -27.62
N THR A 112 -11.52 -8.95 -28.01
CA THR A 112 -11.71 -7.61 -28.56
C THR A 112 -11.92 -7.60 -30.07
N GLY A 113 -11.66 -8.71 -30.76
CA GLY A 113 -11.63 -8.80 -32.22
C GLY A 113 -10.51 -8.00 -32.88
N ILE A 114 -9.51 -7.56 -32.11
CA ILE A 114 -8.38 -6.75 -32.62
C ILE A 114 -7.19 -7.69 -32.84
N PRO A 115 -6.69 -7.84 -34.08
CA PRO A 115 -5.58 -8.73 -34.36
C PRO A 115 -4.27 -8.20 -33.75
N LEU A 116 -3.36 -9.12 -33.45
CA LEU A 116 -2.00 -8.82 -33.01
C LEU A 116 -1.05 -8.63 -34.20
N ARG A 117 -0.07 -7.76 -34.04
CA ARG A 117 1.05 -7.57 -34.97
C ARG A 117 2.36 -7.45 -34.21
N GLU A 118 3.47 -7.83 -34.84
CA GLU A 118 4.79 -7.65 -34.23
C GLU A 118 5.19 -6.17 -34.25
N SER A 119 5.66 -5.66 -33.11
CA SER A 119 6.17 -4.29 -32.98
C SER A 119 7.68 -4.24 -33.21
N GLU A 120 8.12 -3.60 -34.29
CA GLU A 120 9.55 -3.39 -34.57
C GLU A 120 10.26 -2.65 -33.43
N THR A 121 9.56 -1.72 -32.75
CA THR A 121 10.12 -1.03 -31.58
C THR A 121 10.35 -1.97 -30.40
N ALA A 122 9.38 -2.84 -30.10
CA ALA A 122 9.53 -3.81 -29.01
C ALA A 122 10.60 -4.86 -29.34
N VAL A 123 10.69 -5.28 -30.61
CA VAL A 123 11.74 -6.19 -31.08
C VAL A 123 13.12 -5.55 -30.92
N ALA A 124 13.31 -4.30 -31.35
CA ALA A 124 14.58 -3.59 -31.19
C ALA A 124 15.00 -3.46 -29.71
N GLU A 125 14.04 -3.30 -28.80
CA GLU A 125 14.33 -3.30 -27.36
C GLU A 125 14.82 -4.67 -26.86
N LEU A 126 14.25 -5.77 -27.34
CA LEU A 126 14.74 -7.11 -27.04
C LEU A 126 16.13 -7.36 -27.66
N GLU A 127 16.34 -6.96 -28.92
CA GLU A 127 17.65 -7.09 -29.58
C GLU A 127 18.74 -6.42 -28.76
N ARG A 128 18.47 -5.18 -28.30
CA ARG A 128 19.39 -4.43 -27.42
C ARG A 128 19.59 -5.13 -26.07
N ARG A 129 18.52 -5.65 -25.46
CA ARG A 129 18.57 -6.31 -24.13
C ARG A 129 19.38 -7.60 -24.17
N PHE A 130 19.21 -8.41 -25.22
CA PHE A 130 19.88 -9.70 -25.36
C PHE A 130 21.16 -9.64 -26.19
N ARG A 131 21.48 -8.50 -26.81
CA ARG A 131 22.61 -8.30 -27.73
C ARG A 131 22.60 -9.32 -28.87
N GLN A 132 21.41 -9.60 -29.39
CA GLN A 132 21.15 -10.58 -30.43
C GLN A 132 20.27 -9.95 -31.50
N PRO A 133 20.53 -10.19 -32.79
CA PRO A 133 19.63 -9.75 -33.86
C PRO A 133 18.31 -10.54 -33.84
N ARG A 134 17.27 -9.97 -34.44
CA ARG A 134 15.88 -10.46 -34.46
C ARG A 134 15.75 -11.92 -34.88
N ASP A 135 16.52 -12.35 -35.87
CA ASP A 135 16.52 -13.72 -36.42
C ASP A 135 17.10 -14.76 -35.43
N GLN A 136 17.90 -14.32 -34.47
CA GLN A 136 18.48 -15.17 -33.42
C GLN A 136 17.64 -15.17 -32.13
N LEU A 137 16.69 -14.24 -31.98
CA LEU A 137 15.79 -14.23 -30.83
C LEU A 137 14.83 -15.44 -30.91
N ARG A 138 14.75 -16.19 -29.80
CA ARG A 138 13.83 -17.33 -29.67
C ARG A 138 12.39 -16.89 -29.96
N ALA A 139 11.63 -17.71 -30.68
CA ALA A 139 10.25 -17.39 -31.09
C ALA A 139 9.32 -17.07 -29.89
N ASN A 140 9.46 -17.81 -28.79
CA ASN A 140 8.67 -17.57 -27.57
C ASN A 140 8.97 -16.21 -26.92
N LEU A 141 10.21 -15.73 -27.03
CA LEU A 141 10.59 -14.41 -26.56
C LEU A 141 10.04 -13.31 -27.49
N ARG A 142 10.15 -13.50 -28.81
CA ARG A 142 9.59 -12.59 -29.82
C ARG A 142 8.07 -12.47 -29.75
N ARG A 143 7.36 -13.54 -29.37
CA ARG A 143 5.92 -13.52 -29.10
C ARG A 143 5.52 -12.41 -28.12
N GLN A 144 6.42 -12.02 -27.22
CA GLN A 144 6.19 -10.94 -26.26
C GLN A 144 6.25 -9.53 -26.86
N CYS A 145 6.62 -9.39 -28.14
CA CYS A 145 6.60 -8.14 -28.91
C CYS A 145 5.32 -7.98 -29.76
N LEU A 146 4.37 -8.93 -29.65
CA LEU A 146 3.08 -8.83 -30.30
C LEU A 146 2.22 -7.78 -29.59
N VAL A 147 1.77 -6.79 -30.35
CA VAL A 147 0.95 -5.65 -29.90
C VAL A 147 -0.36 -5.58 -30.67
N PRO A 148 -1.41 -4.94 -30.13
CA PRO A 148 -2.67 -4.77 -30.84
C PRO A 148 -2.50 -3.95 -32.13
N ALA A 149 -3.21 -4.33 -33.20
CA ALA A 149 -3.26 -3.53 -34.42
C ALA A 149 -4.00 -2.19 -34.21
N ARG A 150 -4.96 -2.15 -33.28
CA ARG A 150 -5.67 -0.95 -32.84
C ARG A 150 -5.54 -0.76 -31.33
N GLY A 151 -5.13 0.43 -30.91
CA GLY A 151 -4.78 0.76 -29.54
C GLY A 151 -3.29 1.10 -29.43
N GLY A 152 -2.59 0.50 -28.45
CA GLY A 152 -1.17 0.78 -28.20
C GLY A 152 -0.47 -0.26 -27.35
N PHE A 153 0.73 0.06 -26.88
CA PHE A 153 1.49 -0.77 -25.95
C PHE A 153 2.32 0.09 -25.00
N PHE A 154 2.69 -0.48 -23.86
CA PHE A 154 3.55 0.12 -22.86
C PHE A 154 4.91 -0.56 -22.85
N ARG A 155 5.98 0.24 -22.79
CA ARG A 155 7.33 -0.30 -22.70
C ARG A 155 7.53 -0.99 -21.35
N ASN A 156 8.43 -1.96 -21.32
CA ASN A 156 8.79 -2.68 -20.11
C ASN A 156 10.32 -2.69 -19.92
N PRO A 157 10.92 -1.62 -19.38
CA PRO A 157 12.36 -1.60 -19.15
C PRO A 157 12.81 -2.65 -18.11
N ALA A 158 11.93 -3.01 -17.18
CA ALA A 158 12.22 -4.00 -16.14
C ALA A 158 12.17 -5.46 -16.65
N GLY A 159 11.47 -5.71 -17.77
CA GLY A 159 11.20 -7.06 -18.28
C GLY A 159 11.21 -7.19 -19.80
N THR A 160 10.54 -8.22 -20.30
CA THR A 160 10.54 -8.54 -21.75
C THR A 160 9.16 -8.44 -22.38
N ALA A 161 8.10 -8.62 -21.60
CA ALA A 161 6.73 -8.48 -22.10
C ALA A 161 6.27 -7.02 -22.06
N VAL A 162 5.91 -6.47 -23.22
CA VAL A 162 5.27 -5.16 -23.29
C VAL A 162 3.86 -5.22 -22.69
N GLY A 163 3.41 -4.12 -22.09
CA GLY A 163 2.01 -3.94 -21.73
C GLY A 163 1.18 -3.68 -22.99
N LEU A 164 -0.10 -4.02 -22.97
CA LEU A 164 -0.94 -3.96 -24.17
C LEU A 164 -2.16 -3.09 -23.91
N VAL A 165 -2.55 -2.27 -24.88
CA VAL A 165 -3.73 -1.42 -24.79
C VAL A 165 -4.63 -1.74 -25.97
N PHE A 166 -5.78 -2.35 -25.69
CA PHE A 166 -6.81 -2.66 -26.67
C PHE A 166 -7.97 -1.66 -26.57
N GLU A 167 -8.38 -1.11 -27.70
CA GLU A 167 -9.47 -0.14 -27.79
C GLU A 167 -10.59 -0.66 -28.72
N PRO A 168 -11.45 -1.58 -28.24
CA PRO A 168 -12.58 -2.11 -29.02
C PRO A 168 -13.71 -1.08 -29.26
N GLY A 169 -13.69 0.05 -28.56
CA GLY A 169 -14.66 1.16 -28.68
C GLY A 169 -15.62 1.26 -27.49
N ALA A 170 -16.03 0.13 -26.90
CA ALA A 170 -16.94 0.11 -25.74
C ALA A 170 -16.22 0.27 -24.40
N ALA A 171 -15.16 -0.50 -24.16
CA ALA A 171 -14.32 -0.45 -22.97
C ALA A 171 -12.85 -0.62 -23.36
N THR A 172 -11.96 0.20 -22.81
CA THR A 172 -10.52 0.03 -23.01
C THR A 172 -10.03 -1.12 -22.13
N VAL A 173 -9.30 -2.07 -22.71
CA VAL A 173 -8.73 -3.20 -21.98
C VAL A 173 -7.20 -3.11 -22.02
N ILE A 174 -6.57 -3.05 -20.86
CA ILE A 174 -5.12 -2.90 -20.72
C ILE A 174 -4.55 -4.15 -20.05
N ALA A 175 -3.55 -4.78 -20.67
CA ALA A 175 -2.81 -5.89 -20.08
C ALA A 175 -1.46 -5.41 -19.51
N LEU A 176 -1.16 -5.83 -18.29
CA LEU A 176 0.05 -5.50 -17.53
C LEU A 176 0.77 -6.79 -17.10
N PRO A 177 2.10 -6.77 -16.92
CA PRO A 177 2.87 -7.95 -16.53
C PRO A 177 2.52 -8.40 -15.10
N GLY A 178 2.71 -9.69 -14.81
CA GLY A 178 2.54 -10.24 -13.47
C GLY A 178 3.67 -9.88 -12.49
N PRO A 179 4.96 -10.09 -12.84
CA PRO A 179 6.06 -9.88 -11.90
C PRO A 179 6.05 -8.48 -11.25
N PRO A 180 6.11 -8.36 -9.91
CA PRO A 180 5.92 -7.07 -9.23
C PRO A 180 6.88 -5.97 -9.68
N ARG A 181 8.15 -6.30 -9.93
CA ARG A 181 9.13 -5.31 -10.41
C ARG A 181 8.76 -4.73 -11.77
N GLU A 182 8.19 -5.54 -12.65
CA GLU A 182 7.74 -5.12 -13.98
C GLU A 182 6.42 -4.36 -13.90
N LEU A 183 5.43 -4.90 -13.18
CA LEU A 183 4.12 -4.30 -12.97
C LEU A 183 4.25 -2.90 -12.37
N GLN A 184 5.01 -2.78 -11.29
CA GLN A 184 5.13 -1.50 -10.57
C GLN A 184 5.85 -0.43 -11.38
N ALA A 185 6.89 -0.79 -12.13
CA ALA A 185 7.57 0.14 -13.03
C ALA A 185 6.64 0.60 -14.14
N MET A 186 5.99 -0.34 -14.86
CA MET A 186 5.10 -0.03 -15.97
C MET A 186 3.89 0.81 -15.52
N VAL A 187 3.32 0.52 -14.34
CA VAL A 187 2.19 1.29 -13.84
C VAL A 187 2.60 2.75 -13.59
N ARG A 188 3.74 2.98 -12.93
CA ARG A 188 4.21 4.34 -12.62
C ARG A 188 4.63 5.11 -13.87
N ASP A 189 5.38 4.45 -14.75
CA ASP A 189 6.11 5.13 -15.82
C ASP A 189 5.30 5.23 -17.13
N GLU A 190 4.35 4.31 -17.35
CA GLU A 190 3.57 4.22 -18.59
C GLU A 190 2.05 4.38 -18.34
N LEU A 191 1.46 3.53 -17.49
CA LEU A 191 0.01 3.53 -17.27
C LEU A 191 -0.48 4.84 -16.67
N VAL A 192 0.14 5.34 -15.60
CA VAL A 192 -0.28 6.57 -14.92
C VAL A 192 -0.23 7.77 -15.89
N PRO A 193 0.87 8.05 -16.60
CA PRO A 193 0.90 9.10 -17.62
C PRO A 193 -0.11 8.87 -18.76
N TRP A 194 -0.40 7.63 -19.11
CA TRP A 194 -1.41 7.31 -20.12
C TRP A 194 -2.83 7.66 -19.62
N LEU A 195 -3.20 7.23 -18.41
CA LEU A 195 -4.50 7.54 -17.77
C LEU A 195 -4.68 9.05 -17.57
N GLN A 196 -3.60 9.74 -17.21
CA GLN A 196 -3.56 11.20 -17.11
C GLN A 196 -3.88 11.91 -18.43
N ARG A 197 -3.44 11.37 -19.57
CA ARG A 197 -3.69 11.96 -20.89
C ARG A 197 -5.07 11.59 -21.43
N HIS A 198 -5.49 10.33 -21.28
CA HIS A 198 -6.70 9.81 -21.92
C HIS A 198 -7.96 10.03 -21.09
N PHE A 199 -7.85 9.96 -19.77
CA PHE A 199 -8.99 10.07 -18.85
C PHE A 199 -8.89 11.25 -17.92
N ARG A 200 -7.89 12.12 -18.10
CA ARG A 200 -7.61 13.26 -17.22
C ARG A 200 -7.56 12.84 -15.74
N ALA A 201 -7.14 11.60 -15.48
CA ALA A 201 -6.93 11.12 -14.13
C ALA A 201 -5.92 12.06 -13.47
N ARG A 202 -6.27 12.64 -12.35
CA ARG A 202 -5.46 13.63 -11.62
C ARG A 202 -5.68 13.40 -10.15
N PRO A 203 -4.71 13.76 -9.30
CA PRO A 203 -4.97 13.76 -7.88
C PRO A 203 -6.27 14.49 -7.56
N PRO A 204 -7.09 13.95 -6.65
CA PRO A 204 -8.30 14.61 -6.19
C PRO A 204 -7.86 15.88 -5.43
N GLY A 205 -7.68 16.95 -6.20
CA GLY A 205 -7.21 18.27 -5.79
C GLY A 205 -6.26 18.30 -4.59
N ALA A 206 -6.55 19.18 -3.65
CA ALA A 206 -5.85 19.29 -2.39
C ALA A 206 -6.27 18.17 -1.44
N SER A 207 -5.32 17.65 -0.66
CA SER A 207 -5.58 16.62 0.33
C SER A 207 -4.91 16.90 1.68
N LEU A 208 -5.51 16.35 2.72
CA LEU A 208 -4.99 16.35 4.09
C LEU A 208 -5.08 14.92 4.63
N THR A 209 -3.94 14.35 5.02
CA THR A 209 -3.90 13.06 5.73
C THR A 209 -3.58 13.30 7.20
N LEU A 210 -4.51 12.95 8.09
CA LEU A 210 -4.30 12.94 9.53
C LEU A 210 -4.04 11.52 10.00
N ARG A 211 -2.94 11.32 10.73
CA ARG A 211 -2.50 10.00 11.19
C ARG A 211 -2.71 9.85 12.69
N PHE A 212 -3.42 8.81 13.07
CA PHE A 212 -3.91 8.55 14.42
C PHE A 212 -3.27 7.31 15.02
N VAL A 213 -3.06 7.35 16.33
CA VAL A 213 -2.63 6.22 17.14
C VAL A 213 -3.33 6.22 18.49
N GLY A 214 -3.58 5.04 19.06
CA GLY A 214 -4.22 4.91 20.38
C GLY A 214 -5.74 5.10 20.39
N VAL A 215 -6.37 5.15 19.21
CA VAL A 215 -7.83 5.25 19.02
C VAL A 215 -8.25 4.36 17.86
N GLY A 216 -9.41 3.70 17.99
CA GLY A 216 -9.94 2.82 16.96
C GLY A 216 -10.67 3.59 15.85
N GLN A 217 -10.70 3.02 14.63
CA GLN A 217 -11.35 3.65 13.47
C GLN A 217 -12.81 4.01 13.74
N SER A 218 -13.60 3.09 14.31
CA SER A 218 -15.01 3.32 14.65
C SER A 218 -15.23 4.55 15.55
N GLN A 219 -14.33 4.77 16.52
CA GLN A 219 -14.41 5.93 17.40
C GLN A 219 -14.03 7.23 16.68
N ILE A 220 -13.04 7.19 15.77
CA ILE A 220 -12.72 8.33 14.92
C ILE A 220 -13.92 8.67 14.03
N ASP A 221 -14.47 7.68 13.30
CA ASP A 221 -15.62 7.84 12.41
C ASP A 221 -16.83 8.45 13.14
N GLN A 222 -17.15 7.93 14.33
CA GLN A 222 -18.24 8.46 15.15
C GLN A 222 -17.98 9.90 15.58
N THR A 223 -16.76 10.22 16.00
CA THR A 223 -16.40 11.59 16.42
C THR A 223 -16.44 12.57 15.25
N LEU A 224 -15.93 12.16 14.08
CA LEU A 224 -16.00 12.97 12.85
C LEU A 224 -17.46 13.24 12.49
N LYS A 225 -18.32 12.22 12.52
CA LYS A 225 -19.74 12.35 12.21
C LYS A 225 -20.49 13.29 13.17
N ASP A 226 -20.23 13.17 14.46
CA ASP A 226 -21.01 13.88 15.48
C ASP A 226 -20.51 15.31 15.74
N LYS A 227 -19.21 15.55 15.56
CA LYS A 227 -18.56 16.77 16.06
C LYS A 227 -17.80 17.58 15.00
N VAL A 228 -17.57 17.01 13.81
CA VAL A 228 -16.86 17.69 12.72
C VAL A 228 -17.80 17.88 11.55
N ALA A 229 -18.10 19.14 11.23
CA ALA A 229 -18.92 19.48 10.07
C ALA A 229 -18.11 19.22 8.78
N LEU A 230 -18.26 18.03 8.19
CA LEU A 230 -17.63 17.68 6.92
C LEU A 230 -18.43 18.27 5.75
N PRO A 231 -17.83 19.12 4.91
CA PRO A 231 -18.47 19.60 3.69
C PRO A 231 -18.86 18.43 2.76
N PRO A 232 -20.00 18.51 2.04
CA PRO A 232 -20.50 17.40 1.24
C PRO A 232 -19.62 17.04 0.03
N ASP A 233 -18.76 17.95 -0.41
CA ASP A 233 -17.79 17.76 -1.48
C ASP A 233 -16.44 17.21 -1.00
N VAL A 234 -16.24 17.02 0.31
CA VAL A 234 -15.05 16.37 0.85
C VAL A 234 -15.19 14.86 0.73
N ILE A 235 -14.25 14.23 0.01
CA ILE A 235 -14.15 12.78 -0.06
C ILE A 235 -13.25 12.31 1.09
N VAL A 236 -13.78 11.46 1.96
CA VAL A 236 -13.05 10.87 3.08
C VAL A 236 -12.64 9.44 2.73
N THR A 237 -11.38 9.10 3.00
CA THR A 237 -10.88 7.72 2.97
C THR A 237 -10.17 7.40 4.27
N SER A 238 -10.23 6.14 4.69
CA SER A 238 -9.53 5.66 5.88
C SER A 238 -8.68 4.44 5.57
N LEU A 239 -7.55 4.31 6.27
CA LEU A 239 -6.68 3.13 6.23
C LEU A 239 -6.36 2.71 7.67
N PHE A 240 -6.59 1.44 7.99
CA PHE A 240 -6.22 0.84 9.27
C PHE A 240 -5.09 -0.17 9.07
N GLU A 241 -3.95 0.06 9.71
CA GLU A 241 -2.80 -0.84 9.63
C GLU A 241 -1.98 -0.78 10.92
N GLY A 242 -1.59 -1.94 11.46
CA GLY A 242 -0.66 -2.00 12.60
C GLY A 242 -1.12 -1.25 13.86
N SER A 243 -2.43 -1.20 14.13
CA SER A 243 -3.06 -0.40 15.20
C SER A 243 -2.93 1.12 15.03
N ARG A 244 -2.75 1.58 13.80
CA ARG A 244 -2.73 2.99 13.39
C ARG A 244 -3.88 3.23 12.42
N VAL A 245 -4.38 4.45 12.39
CA VAL A 245 -5.45 4.83 11.46
C VAL A 245 -5.04 6.10 10.72
N ASP A 246 -5.08 6.09 9.41
CA ASP A 246 -4.91 7.30 8.59
C ASP A 246 -6.28 7.69 8.04
N PHE A 247 -6.68 8.95 8.22
CA PHE A 247 -7.83 9.54 7.52
C PHE A 247 -7.32 10.56 6.52
N THR A 248 -7.72 10.40 5.26
CA THR A 248 -7.41 11.36 4.21
C THR A 248 -8.68 12.04 3.71
N PHE A 249 -8.64 13.37 3.75
CA PHE A 249 -9.69 14.26 3.27
C PHE A 249 -9.25 14.86 1.95
N HIS A 250 -10.07 14.72 0.91
CA HIS A 250 -9.79 15.23 -0.43
C HIS A 250 -10.82 16.27 -0.84
N LEU A 251 -10.34 17.35 -1.46
CA LEU A 251 -11.15 18.33 -2.16
C LEU A 251 -10.85 18.27 -3.67
N PRO A 252 -11.85 18.49 -4.55
CA PRO A 252 -11.64 18.41 -5.99
C PRO A 252 -10.73 19.53 -6.52
N GLY A 253 -10.70 20.69 -5.85
CA GLY A 253 -9.84 21.83 -6.22
C GLY A 253 -8.47 21.80 -5.55
N ASN A 254 -7.49 22.50 -6.13
CA ASN A 254 -6.12 22.66 -5.62
C ASN A 254 -5.77 24.16 -5.43
N GLY A 255 -6.77 24.99 -5.14
CA GLY A 255 -6.57 26.42 -4.96
C GLY A 255 -6.19 26.80 -3.53
N ALA A 256 -5.79 28.05 -3.34
CA ALA A 256 -5.57 28.61 -1.99
C ALA A 256 -6.82 28.50 -1.09
N ALA A 257 -8.01 28.57 -1.70
CA ALA A 257 -9.29 28.37 -1.00
C ALA A 257 -9.44 26.92 -0.49
N ASP A 258 -9.09 25.92 -1.29
CA ASP A 258 -9.15 24.50 -0.87
C ASP A 258 -8.12 24.20 0.23
N ALA A 259 -6.92 24.76 0.11
CA ALA A 259 -5.90 24.66 1.15
C ALA A 259 -6.38 25.28 2.48
N GLU A 260 -7.09 26.42 2.43
CA GLU A 260 -7.67 27.03 3.62
C GLU A 260 -8.80 26.18 4.22
N ARG A 261 -9.68 25.61 3.38
CA ARG A 261 -10.73 24.69 3.83
C ARG A 261 -10.15 23.46 4.52
N LEU A 262 -9.06 22.88 3.98
CA LEU A 262 -8.37 21.76 4.63
C LEU A 262 -7.70 22.16 5.95
N ARG A 263 -7.13 23.36 6.06
CA ARG A 263 -6.60 23.88 7.34
C ARG A 263 -7.69 24.03 8.40
N GLN A 264 -8.86 24.56 8.01
CA GLN A 264 -10.01 24.69 8.91
C GLN A 264 -10.51 23.32 9.37
N LEU A 265 -10.57 22.35 8.45
CA LEU A 265 -10.92 20.97 8.76
C LEU A 265 -9.89 20.34 9.70
N GLU A 266 -8.59 20.50 9.44
CA GLU A 266 -7.53 20.04 10.32
C GLU A 266 -7.71 20.58 11.74
N ALA A 267 -7.94 21.89 11.88
CA ALA A 267 -8.16 22.53 13.18
C ALA A 267 -9.38 21.96 13.91
N ALA A 268 -10.49 21.74 13.19
CA ALA A 268 -11.70 21.15 13.76
C ALA A 268 -11.46 19.71 14.24
N VAL A 269 -10.78 18.88 13.45
CA VAL A 269 -10.45 17.50 13.82
C VAL A 269 -9.46 17.47 14.99
N ARG A 270 -8.45 18.35 15.00
CA ARG A 270 -7.48 18.47 16.11
C ARG A 270 -8.12 18.89 17.42
N ARG A 271 -9.17 19.71 17.39
CA ARG A 271 -9.91 20.09 18.60
C ARG A 271 -10.53 18.87 19.29
N GLU A 272 -11.08 17.94 18.52
CA GLU A 272 -11.78 16.76 19.07
C GLU A 272 -10.87 15.55 19.29
N LEU A 273 -9.84 15.37 18.43
CA LEU A 273 -9.03 14.15 18.37
C LEU A 273 -7.51 14.42 18.42
N GLY A 274 -7.08 15.65 18.71
CA GLY A 274 -5.66 16.07 18.63
C GLY A 274 -4.70 15.28 19.51
N GLU A 275 -5.19 14.70 20.61
CA GLU A 275 -4.41 13.81 21.47
C GLU A 275 -3.91 12.56 20.72
N PHE A 276 -4.72 12.03 19.80
CA PHE A 276 -4.44 10.82 19.05
C PHE A 276 -3.69 11.09 17.74
N ILE A 277 -3.69 12.33 17.26
CA ILE A 277 -2.99 12.71 16.02
C ILE A 277 -1.49 12.80 16.30
N TYR A 278 -0.71 11.98 15.60
CA TYR A 278 0.75 11.99 15.69
C TYR A 278 1.41 12.70 14.50
N ALA A 279 0.78 12.73 13.31
CA ALA A 279 1.33 13.40 12.13
C ALA A 279 0.22 13.91 11.19
N ALA A 280 0.56 14.95 10.42
CA ALA A 280 -0.22 15.44 9.28
C ALA A 280 0.64 15.70 8.02
N ASP A 281 1.95 15.46 8.12
CA ASP A 281 2.97 15.75 7.11
C ASP A 281 3.58 14.47 6.51
N GLY A 282 2.87 13.35 6.65
CA GLY A 282 3.28 12.05 6.11
C GLY A 282 4.37 11.32 6.91
N ARG A 283 4.92 11.93 7.97
CA ARG A 283 5.88 11.24 8.85
C ARG A 283 5.28 9.99 9.47
N SER A 284 6.14 8.99 9.72
CA SER A 284 5.78 7.81 10.50
C SER A 284 5.80 8.12 12.00
N LEU A 285 5.17 7.27 12.81
CA LEU A 285 5.18 7.42 14.27
C LEU A 285 6.61 7.32 14.83
N GLU A 286 7.42 6.44 14.24
CA GLU A 286 8.84 6.26 14.54
C GLU A 286 9.62 7.56 14.31
N ALA A 287 9.46 8.16 13.13
CA ALA A 287 10.12 9.42 12.79
C ALA A 287 9.70 10.56 13.72
N VAL A 288 8.42 10.62 14.11
CA VAL A 288 7.93 11.59 15.10
C VAL A 288 8.62 11.40 16.45
N VAL A 289 8.68 10.18 16.98
CA VAL A 289 9.32 9.89 18.27
C VAL A 289 10.82 10.23 18.24
N LEU A 290 11.53 9.83 17.18
CA LEU A 290 12.97 10.10 17.06
C LEU A 290 13.28 11.58 16.87
N ALA A 291 12.49 12.30 16.07
CA ALA A 291 12.65 13.74 15.88
C ALA A 291 12.48 14.51 17.20
N GLU A 292 11.50 14.14 18.03
CA GLU A 292 11.29 14.76 19.35
C GLU A 292 12.44 14.45 20.34
N LEU A 293 12.92 13.20 20.36
CA LEU A 293 14.09 12.83 21.18
C LEU A 293 15.34 13.61 20.74
N ARG A 294 15.55 13.72 19.42
CA ARG A 294 16.65 14.50 18.83
C ARG A 294 16.55 15.97 19.20
N ALA A 295 15.37 16.58 19.08
CA ALA A 295 15.14 17.98 19.42
C ALA A 295 15.47 18.29 20.89
N ARG A 296 15.27 17.32 21.79
CA ARG A 296 15.62 17.39 23.21
C ARG A 296 17.09 17.04 23.50
N GLY A 297 17.88 16.65 22.49
CA GLY A 297 19.28 16.25 22.65
C GLY A 297 19.48 14.97 23.46
N VAL A 298 18.46 14.13 23.59
CA VAL A 298 18.51 12.89 24.38
C VAL A 298 18.72 11.67 23.49
N ARG A 299 19.46 10.70 24.01
CA ARG A 299 19.68 9.41 23.36
C ARG A 299 18.83 8.31 24.00
N LEU A 300 18.51 7.29 23.24
CA LEU A 300 17.59 6.20 23.57
C LEU A 300 18.30 4.85 23.59
N ALA A 301 18.10 4.06 24.65
CA ALA A 301 18.46 2.65 24.72
C ALA A 301 17.21 1.75 24.60
N LEU A 302 17.34 0.60 23.95
CA LEU A 302 16.25 -0.38 23.80
C LEU A 302 16.65 -1.72 24.43
N ALA A 303 15.75 -2.30 25.21
CA ALA A 303 15.88 -3.62 25.83
C ALA A 303 14.63 -4.44 25.47
N GLU A 304 14.77 -5.48 24.65
CA GLU A 304 13.67 -6.15 23.98
C GLU A 304 13.63 -7.65 24.25
N VAL A 305 12.52 -8.12 24.81
CA VAL A 305 12.20 -9.55 24.89
C VAL A 305 10.94 -9.87 24.08
N ALA A 306 9.76 -9.42 24.52
CA ALA A 306 8.51 -9.79 23.86
C ALA A 306 8.38 -9.23 22.42
N SER A 307 8.95 -8.06 22.14
CA SER A 307 9.00 -7.49 20.79
C SER A 307 10.01 -8.20 19.88
N GLY A 308 10.97 -8.96 20.43
CA GLY A 308 11.93 -9.74 19.66
C GLY A 308 12.82 -8.91 18.72
N GLY A 309 13.14 -7.67 19.07
CA GLY A 309 13.92 -6.75 18.23
C GLY A 309 13.08 -5.93 17.24
N SER A 310 11.76 -6.12 17.21
CA SER A 310 10.87 -5.39 16.28
C SER A 310 10.83 -3.89 16.55
N LEU A 311 11.02 -3.45 17.81
CA LEU A 311 11.03 -2.02 18.14
C LEU A 311 12.31 -1.36 17.60
N ALA A 312 13.46 -1.99 17.80
CA ALA A 312 14.72 -1.54 17.20
C ALA A 312 14.63 -1.56 15.66
N ALA A 313 14.10 -2.63 15.06
CA ALA A 313 13.95 -2.71 13.62
C ALA A 313 13.08 -1.56 13.06
N ALA A 314 11.97 -1.24 13.71
CA ALA A 314 11.10 -0.14 13.32
C ALA A 314 11.81 1.23 13.46
N LEU A 315 12.51 1.46 14.58
CA LEU A 315 13.18 2.73 14.85
C LEU A 315 14.46 2.94 14.04
N ASN A 316 15.06 1.90 13.45
CA ASN A 316 16.22 2.04 12.56
C ASN A 316 15.86 2.45 11.12
N GLY A 317 14.58 2.59 10.78
CA GLY A 317 14.14 3.03 9.46
C GLY A 317 14.38 4.54 9.18
N PRO A 318 13.95 5.46 10.07
CA PRO A 318 14.12 6.91 9.87
C PRO A 318 15.58 7.39 9.95
N ALA A 319 15.87 8.53 9.30
CA ALA A 319 17.23 9.08 9.21
C ALA A 319 17.83 9.52 10.56
N GLU A 320 16.99 9.84 11.54
CA GLU A 320 17.41 10.27 12.86
C GLU A 320 17.95 9.13 13.74
N ALA A 321 17.74 7.87 13.34
CA ALA A 321 18.07 6.68 14.12
C ALA A 321 19.53 6.66 14.59
N ASP A 322 20.48 6.90 13.68
CA ASP A 322 21.92 6.83 13.93
C ASP A 322 22.40 7.80 15.03
N VAL A 323 21.67 8.90 15.23
CA VAL A 323 22.02 9.92 16.23
C VAL A 323 21.30 9.66 17.56
N VAL A 324 20.06 9.18 17.50
CA VAL A 324 19.18 9.05 18.67
C VAL A 324 19.36 7.71 19.38
N ILE A 325 19.48 6.60 18.65
CA ILE A 325 19.59 5.27 19.23
C ILE A 325 21.02 5.05 19.71
N ALA A 326 21.19 4.91 21.03
CA ALA A 326 22.49 4.67 21.66
C ALA A 326 22.85 3.18 21.74
N GLY A 327 21.85 2.32 21.78
CA GLY A 327 22.03 0.87 21.83
C GLY A 327 20.69 0.15 21.84
N ALA A 328 20.67 -1.05 21.25
CA ALA A 328 19.50 -1.91 21.24
C ALA A 328 19.93 -3.34 21.56
N PHE A 329 19.27 -3.94 22.54
CA PHE A 329 19.59 -5.26 23.07
C PHE A 329 18.33 -6.12 22.98
N ALA A 330 18.43 -7.28 22.33
CA ALA A 330 17.32 -8.22 22.22
C ALA A 330 17.75 -9.61 22.69
N ALA A 331 16.89 -10.28 23.45
CA ALA A 331 17.15 -11.62 23.97
C ALA A 331 15.86 -12.46 24.10
N PRO A 332 15.95 -13.79 24.16
CA PRO A 332 14.76 -14.66 24.21
C PRO A 332 14.02 -14.64 25.55
N ASN A 333 14.63 -14.10 26.61
CA ASN A 333 14.06 -13.95 27.94
C ASN A 333 14.78 -12.83 28.71
N ASP A 334 14.15 -12.32 29.77
CA ASP A 334 14.64 -11.22 30.62
C ASP A 334 15.98 -11.56 31.27
N SER A 335 16.21 -12.83 31.67
CA SER A 335 17.46 -13.23 32.32
C SER A 335 18.65 -13.17 31.36
N ARG A 336 18.46 -13.61 30.11
CA ARG A 336 19.48 -13.48 29.04
C ARG A 336 19.69 -12.03 28.65
N LEU A 337 18.62 -11.24 28.60
CA LEU A 337 18.75 -9.81 28.32
C LEU A 337 19.54 -9.09 29.41
N ALA A 338 19.27 -9.43 30.68
CA ALA A 338 20.00 -8.91 31.83
C ALA A 338 21.50 -9.26 31.77
N GLU A 339 21.85 -10.49 31.39
CA GLU A 339 23.25 -10.90 31.17
C GLU A 339 23.94 -10.03 30.10
N LEU A 340 23.28 -9.79 28.96
CA LEU A 340 23.83 -8.97 27.87
C LEU A 340 24.14 -7.53 28.30
N ILE A 341 23.28 -6.94 29.14
CA ILE A 341 23.43 -5.56 29.60
C ILE A 341 24.07 -5.43 30.99
N GLN A 342 24.58 -6.54 31.55
CA GLN A 342 25.22 -6.62 32.87
C GLN A 342 24.31 -6.16 34.03
N ALA A 343 23.04 -6.56 34.00
CA ALA A 343 22.03 -6.27 35.01
C ALA A 343 21.73 -7.48 35.90
N ASN A 344 21.20 -7.22 37.09
CA ASN A 344 20.59 -8.23 37.95
C ASN A 344 19.08 -7.98 38.07
N VAL A 345 18.28 -8.71 37.30
CA VAL A 345 16.81 -8.62 37.31
C VAL A 345 16.14 -9.46 38.41
N GLY A 346 16.92 -10.08 39.28
CA GLY A 346 16.41 -10.97 40.32
C GLY A 346 15.96 -12.34 39.79
N PRO A 347 15.31 -13.15 40.66
CA PRO A 347 14.89 -14.51 40.31
C PRO A 347 13.75 -14.51 39.27
N ALA A 348 13.55 -15.64 38.59
CA ALA A 348 12.61 -15.78 37.49
C ALA A 348 11.13 -15.53 37.88
N ASP A 349 10.80 -15.68 39.15
CA ASP A 349 9.48 -15.44 39.74
C ASP A 349 9.26 -13.98 40.20
N ALA A 350 10.29 -13.13 40.10
CA ALA A 350 10.15 -11.71 40.42
C ALA A 350 9.05 -11.05 39.55
N PRO A 351 8.28 -10.10 40.09
CA PRO A 351 7.22 -9.43 39.33
C PRO A 351 7.74 -8.85 38.01
N GLY A 352 7.06 -9.16 36.90
CA GLY A 352 7.49 -8.70 35.56
C GLY A 352 7.63 -7.19 35.44
N GLU A 353 6.84 -6.42 36.19
CA GLU A 353 6.98 -4.96 36.28
C GLU A 353 8.34 -4.55 36.86
N ALA A 354 8.78 -5.19 37.94
CA ALA A 354 10.06 -4.91 38.59
C ALA A 354 11.22 -5.30 37.66
N ARG A 355 11.12 -6.45 36.98
CA ARG A 355 12.11 -6.89 35.99
C ARG A 355 12.24 -5.88 34.84
N ALA A 356 11.11 -5.44 34.27
CA ALA A 356 11.10 -4.43 33.20
C ALA A 356 11.73 -3.09 33.64
N LYS A 357 11.45 -2.63 34.86
CA LYS A 357 12.09 -1.42 35.45
C LYS A 357 13.60 -1.56 35.49
N THR A 358 14.10 -2.68 36.04
CA THR A 358 15.54 -2.96 36.12
C THR A 358 16.18 -3.01 34.74
N LEU A 359 15.55 -3.67 33.76
CA LEU A 359 16.03 -3.74 32.38
C LEU A 359 16.13 -2.35 31.74
N ALA A 360 15.14 -1.48 31.92
CA ALA A 360 15.17 -0.12 31.36
C ALA A 360 16.30 0.72 31.97
N GLN A 361 16.47 0.66 33.29
CA GLN A 361 17.55 1.38 33.99
C GLN A 361 18.93 0.87 33.57
N ALA A 362 19.12 -0.45 33.49
CA ALA A 362 20.37 -1.04 33.08
C ALA A 362 20.70 -0.77 31.61
N ALA A 363 19.71 -0.83 30.71
CA ALA A 363 19.92 -0.49 29.29
C ALA A 363 20.35 0.97 29.12
N ALA A 364 19.72 1.91 29.85
CA ALA A 364 20.13 3.31 29.87
C ALA A 364 21.58 3.48 30.34
N ALA A 365 21.98 2.82 31.43
CA ALA A 365 23.32 2.89 31.96
C ALA A 365 24.35 2.28 30.99
N HIS A 366 24.06 1.10 30.46
CA HIS A 366 24.93 0.35 29.56
C HIS A 366 25.20 1.12 28.26
N ALA A 367 24.17 1.73 27.67
CA ALA A 367 24.29 2.51 26.44
C ALA A 367 24.64 3.99 26.67
N ARG A 368 24.77 4.43 27.93
CA ARG A 368 24.95 5.85 28.32
C ARG A 368 23.87 6.76 27.70
N ALA A 369 22.63 6.32 27.81
CA ALA A 369 21.45 6.98 27.24
C ALA A 369 20.62 7.66 28.34
N GLY A 370 20.12 8.87 28.06
CA GLY A 370 19.21 9.58 28.97
C GLY A 370 17.83 8.93 29.03
N TRP A 371 17.45 8.22 27.96
CA TRP A 371 16.19 7.49 27.84
C TRP A 371 16.42 6.01 27.59
N ALA A 372 15.49 5.18 28.06
CA ALA A 372 15.44 3.78 27.71
C ALA A 372 14.02 3.22 27.68
N VAL A 373 13.82 2.21 26.84
CA VAL A 373 12.59 1.42 26.82
C VAL A 373 12.95 -0.04 27.01
N ALA A 374 12.34 -0.68 28.00
CA ALA A 374 12.38 -2.13 28.17
C ALA A 374 11.01 -2.74 27.88
N VAL A 375 10.99 -3.73 26.99
CA VAL A 375 9.82 -4.57 26.69
C VAL A 375 10.13 -5.94 27.27
N GLY A 376 9.61 -6.22 28.46
CA GLY A 376 9.89 -7.45 29.21
C GLY A 376 9.28 -8.70 28.57
N GLU A 377 9.41 -9.83 29.27
CA GLU A 377 8.81 -11.09 28.86
C GLU A 377 7.27 -11.00 28.73
N GLY A 378 6.76 -11.62 27.68
CA GLY A 378 5.34 -11.96 27.55
C GLY A 378 5.10 -13.41 27.92
N GLY A 379 3.91 -13.70 28.46
CA GLY A 379 3.46 -15.07 28.71
C GLY A 379 3.66 -15.98 27.48
N ARG A 380 3.98 -17.24 27.73
CA ARG A 380 4.28 -18.23 26.68
C ARG A 380 3.03 -18.86 26.06
N ASP A 381 1.92 -18.82 26.79
CA ASP A 381 0.65 -19.38 26.33
C ASP A 381 -0.07 -18.39 25.41
N PRO A 382 -0.67 -18.87 24.29
CA PRO A 382 -1.53 -18.04 23.45
C PRO A 382 -2.71 -17.48 24.25
N GLY A 383 -3.04 -16.21 24.03
CA GLY A 383 -4.13 -15.52 24.70
C GLY A 383 -3.62 -14.38 25.57
N ASP A 384 -3.95 -13.16 25.17
CA ASP A 384 -3.74 -11.86 25.84
C ASP A 384 -2.68 -11.84 26.96
N ALA A 385 -1.48 -12.30 26.64
CA ALA A 385 -0.42 -12.45 27.62
C ALA A 385 0.07 -11.06 28.04
N PRO A 386 0.12 -10.76 29.35
CA PRO A 386 0.58 -9.46 29.81
C PRO A 386 2.07 -9.30 29.50
N VAL A 387 2.42 -8.15 28.95
CA VAL A 387 3.80 -7.70 28.74
C VAL A 387 3.99 -6.41 29.52
N TRP A 388 5.02 -6.37 30.35
CA TRP A 388 5.40 -5.15 31.04
C TRP A 388 6.37 -4.33 30.19
N VAL A 389 6.01 -3.07 29.96
CA VAL A 389 6.86 -2.09 29.30
C VAL A 389 7.28 -1.06 30.34
N ALA A 390 8.59 -0.80 30.44
CA ALA A 390 9.14 0.26 31.26
C ALA A 390 9.80 1.32 30.37
N VAL A 391 9.48 2.59 30.60
CA VAL A 391 10.11 3.73 29.92
C VAL A 391 10.83 4.58 30.97
N LYS A 392 12.15 4.66 30.83
CA LYS A 392 12.98 5.62 31.57
C LYS A 392 13.13 6.89 30.72
N ALA A 393 12.73 8.02 31.27
CA ALA A 393 12.79 9.33 30.65
C ALA A 393 13.52 10.31 31.59
N GLY A 394 14.85 10.43 31.45
CA GLY A 394 15.66 11.11 32.46
C GLY A 394 15.54 10.40 33.81
N ASP A 395 15.13 11.10 34.86
CA ASP A 395 14.93 10.53 36.20
C ASP A 395 13.56 9.87 36.39
N ARG A 396 12.64 10.07 35.44
CA ARG A 396 11.31 9.46 35.49
C ARG A 396 11.37 8.02 35.00
N LEU A 397 10.68 7.13 35.69
CA LEU A 397 10.53 5.73 35.29
C LEU A 397 9.05 5.35 35.37
N GLU A 398 8.46 5.06 34.21
CA GLU A 398 7.06 4.69 34.11
C GLU A 398 6.92 3.27 33.58
N THR A 399 5.92 2.56 34.10
CA THR A 399 5.57 1.22 33.66
C THR A 399 4.15 1.17 33.14
N ARG A 400 3.95 0.33 32.12
CA ARG A 400 2.64 0.04 31.58
C ARG A 400 2.52 -1.44 31.31
N ARG A 401 1.37 -1.99 31.67
CA ARG A 401 0.99 -3.34 31.30
C ARG A 401 0.28 -3.29 29.95
N LEU A 402 0.88 -3.92 28.96
CA LEU A 402 0.32 -4.10 27.63
C LEU A 402 -0.03 -5.58 27.42
N THR A 403 -0.64 -5.87 26.28
CA THR A 403 -1.07 -7.20 25.91
C THR A 403 -0.41 -7.61 24.60
N LEU A 404 0.17 -8.81 24.59
CA LEU A 404 0.65 -9.46 23.37
C LEU A 404 -0.19 -10.72 23.13
N ARG A 405 -0.99 -10.72 22.07
CA ARG A 405 -1.93 -11.82 21.76
C ARG A 405 -1.22 -13.12 21.43
N ASP A 406 -0.23 -13.01 20.56
CA ASP A 406 0.63 -14.10 20.09
C ASP A 406 2.00 -13.53 19.65
N ARG A 407 2.87 -14.39 19.15
CA ARG A 407 4.22 -14.02 18.69
C ARG A 407 4.31 -13.74 17.19
N SER A 408 3.18 -13.56 16.51
CA SER A 408 3.17 -13.18 15.09
C SER A 408 3.73 -11.79 14.88
N ASP A 409 4.18 -11.52 13.65
CA ASP A 409 4.67 -10.19 13.26
C ASP A 409 3.58 -9.13 13.39
N ALA A 410 2.31 -9.49 13.15
CA ALA A 410 1.16 -8.59 13.33
C ALA A 410 0.98 -8.18 14.81
N SER A 411 1.06 -9.15 15.74
CA SER A 411 0.97 -8.86 17.18
C SER A 411 2.16 -8.02 17.67
N ARG A 412 3.38 -8.31 17.18
CA ARG A 412 4.57 -7.51 17.49
C ARG A 412 4.47 -6.10 16.93
N ALA A 413 3.97 -5.90 15.71
CA ALA A 413 3.73 -4.58 15.13
C ALA A 413 2.74 -3.77 15.97
N GLY A 414 1.66 -4.40 16.45
CA GLY A 414 0.71 -3.79 17.37
C GLY A 414 1.34 -3.39 18.72
N LEU A 415 2.21 -4.24 19.27
CA LEU A 415 2.97 -3.93 20.49
C LEU A 415 3.91 -2.75 20.28
N VAL A 416 4.68 -2.74 19.19
CA VAL A 416 5.59 -1.63 18.82
C VAL A 416 4.82 -0.32 18.71
N THR A 417 3.67 -0.30 18.02
CA THR A 417 2.82 0.90 17.92
C THR A 417 2.38 1.42 19.30
N GLN A 418 1.98 0.54 20.21
CA GLN A 418 1.57 0.94 21.57
C GLN A 418 2.74 1.51 22.38
N VAL A 419 3.93 0.91 22.28
CA VAL A 419 5.14 1.40 22.94
C VAL A 419 5.53 2.78 22.41
N LEU A 420 5.53 2.97 21.09
CA LEU A 420 5.83 4.26 20.47
C LEU A 420 4.81 5.34 20.83
N ASP A 421 3.52 5.01 20.93
CA ASP A 421 2.51 5.95 21.41
C ASP A 421 2.75 6.36 22.87
N GLN A 422 3.14 5.42 23.73
CA GLN A 422 3.52 5.74 25.11
C GLN A 422 4.72 6.69 25.15
N MET A 423 5.77 6.44 24.35
CA MET A 423 6.92 7.35 24.25
C MET A 423 6.50 8.73 23.75
N ARG A 424 5.70 8.81 22.67
CA ARG A 424 5.17 10.06 22.11
C ARG A 424 4.41 10.87 23.17
N ARG A 425 3.58 10.23 23.98
CA ARG A 425 2.82 10.89 25.06
C ARG A 425 3.75 11.42 26.15
N LEU A 426 4.76 10.66 26.55
CA LEU A 426 5.76 11.12 27.52
C LEU A 426 6.57 12.31 27.01
N LEU A 427 6.91 12.31 25.71
CA LEU A 427 7.59 13.41 25.04
C LEU A 427 6.72 14.66 24.84
N ARG A 428 5.41 14.60 25.11
CA ARG A 428 4.54 15.80 25.12
C ARG A 428 4.37 16.40 26.50
N GLN A 429 4.80 15.69 27.54
CA GLN A 429 4.78 16.23 28.89
C GLN A 429 5.95 17.21 29.06
N PRO A 430 5.74 18.31 29.82
CA PRO A 430 6.75 19.33 30.07
C PRO A 430 7.97 18.79 30.80
#